data_AF-A0A067BSG3-F1
#
_entry.id   AF-A0A067BSG3-F1
#
_cell.length_a   1.000
_cell.length_b   1.000
_cell.length_c   1.000
_cell.angle_alpha   90.00
_cell.angle_beta   90.00
_cell.angle_gamma   90.00
#
_symmetry.space_group_name_H-M   'P 1'
#
loop_
_entity.id
_entity.type
_entity.pdbx_description
1 polymer ?
#
loop_
_entity_poly.entity_id
_entity_poly.type
_entity_poly.pdbx_seq_one_letter_code
_entity_poly.pdbx_strand_id
1 'polypeptide(L)'
;MLPTLLHDLFLTKQRGVVSCPETHEPVLGPLRPRARSTDGLRMATWDQKRQTCFNCKHVFLKSLSTTPDYCSVDCKSNALYLLAVSQTIRAVKEAAAESTKATHSETKTPSRSLLLLSPQMRSS
;
A
#
# COMPACT_ATOMS: atom_id res chain seq x y z
N MET A 1 -48.24 9.26 -4.74
CA MET A 1 -47.54 10.57 -4.71
C MET A 1 -46.70 10.61 -3.45
N LEU A 2 -45.52 11.24 -3.51
CA LEU A 2 -44.23 10.88 -2.86
C LEU A 2 -43.47 9.81 -3.66
N PRO A 3 -42.16 9.99 -3.94
CA PRO A 3 -41.17 10.60 -3.03
C PRO A 3 -40.07 11.46 -3.68
N THR A 4 -39.71 12.62 -3.13
CA THR A 4 -38.38 13.24 -3.37
C THR A 4 -38.02 14.21 -2.25
N LEU A 5 -37.48 13.70 -1.13
CA LEU A 5 -36.76 14.51 -0.13
C LEU A 5 -35.39 13.87 0.18
N LEU A 6 -34.63 13.55 -0.88
CA LEU A 6 -33.27 13.03 -0.75
C LEU A 6 -32.29 13.64 -1.78
N HIS A 7 -32.69 14.69 -2.52
CA HIS A 7 -31.80 15.37 -3.47
C HIS A 7 -31.11 16.62 -2.91
N ASP A 8 -31.47 17.09 -1.71
CA ASP A 8 -30.90 18.34 -1.15
C ASP A 8 -29.71 18.14 -0.20
N LEU A 9 -29.26 16.91 0.05
CA LEU A 9 -28.08 16.65 0.89
C LEU A 9 -26.76 16.50 0.11
N PHE A 10 -26.79 16.53 -1.22
CA PHE A 10 -25.60 16.37 -2.06
C PHE A 10 -25.09 17.65 -2.73
N LEU A 11 -25.74 18.80 -2.53
CA LEU A 11 -25.40 20.04 -3.25
C LEU A 11 -24.58 21.07 -2.45
N THR A 12 -24.21 20.80 -1.20
CA THR A 12 -23.44 21.76 -0.37
C THR A 12 -22.09 21.20 0.08
N LYS A 13 -21.26 20.72 -0.85
CA LYS A 13 -19.80 20.78 -0.66
C LYS A 13 -18.99 20.64 -1.94
N GLN A 14 -19.31 21.43 -2.97
CA GLN A 14 -18.27 21.79 -3.92
C GLN A 14 -17.27 22.68 -3.18
N ARG A 15 -16.14 22.09 -2.76
CA ARG A 15 -14.93 22.86 -2.43
C ARG A 15 -14.58 23.60 -3.72
N GLY A 16 -14.90 24.90 -3.76
CA GLY A 16 -14.41 25.78 -4.80
C GLY A 16 -12.90 25.62 -4.87
N VAL A 17 -12.42 25.06 -5.98
CA VAL A 17 -11.06 25.26 -6.41
C VAL A 17 -10.99 26.76 -6.69
N VAL A 18 -10.38 27.51 -5.78
CA VAL A 18 -9.98 28.89 -6.06
C VAL A 18 -8.85 28.79 -7.07
N SER A 19 -9.19 28.68 -8.34
CA SER A 19 -8.25 28.93 -9.43
C SER A 19 -7.94 30.42 -9.40
N CYS A 20 -6.71 30.76 -9.01
CA CYS A 20 -6.23 32.13 -9.09
C CYS A 20 -6.36 32.65 -10.53
N PRO A 21 -6.75 33.92 -10.74
CA PRO A 21 -6.75 34.49 -12.08
C PRO A 21 -5.30 34.57 -12.58
N GLU A 22 -5.03 33.86 -13.65
CA GLU A 22 -3.76 33.90 -14.37
C GLU A 22 -3.79 35.12 -15.28
N THR A 23 -3.18 36.24 -14.85
CA THR A 23 -2.94 37.39 -15.73
C THR A 23 -1.66 38.11 -15.34
N HIS A 24 -0.60 37.73 -16.04
CA HIS A 24 0.56 38.52 -16.51
C HIS A 24 1.50 39.26 -15.53
N GLU A 25 2.76 39.28 -15.97
CA GLU A 25 3.98 39.91 -15.44
C GLU A 25 4.78 39.14 -14.36
N PRO A 26 6.01 38.69 -14.67
CA PRO A 26 6.94 38.20 -13.66
C PRO A 26 7.48 39.40 -12.88
N VAL A 27 6.70 39.90 -11.93
CA VAL A 27 7.25 40.76 -10.89
C VAL A 27 8.24 39.90 -10.11
N LEU A 28 9.53 40.18 -10.27
CA LEU A 28 10.60 39.76 -9.36
C LEU A 28 10.34 40.35 -7.96
N GLY A 29 9.26 39.90 -7.32
CA GLY A 29 9.09 40.05 -5.90
C GLY A 29 10.15 39.18 -5.23
N PRO A 30 10.80 39.65 -4.15
CA PRO A 30 11.71 38.81 -3.40
C PRO A 30 10.96 37.53 -3.02
N LEU A 31 11.37 36.38 -3.58
CA LEU A 31 10.94 35.08 -3.10
C LEU A 31 11.15 35.12 -1.59
N ARG A 32 10.07 35.06 -0.79
CA ARG A 32 10.19 34.97 0.66
C ARG A 32 11.20 33.87 0.93
N PRO A 33 12.37 34.17 1.53
CA PRO A 33 13.32 33.14 1.84
C PRO A 33 12.57 32.14 2.70
N ARG A 34 12.38 30.92 2.18
CA ARG A 34 11.96 29.81 3.03
C ARG A 34 12.98 29.82 4.16
N ALA A 35 12.53 30.09 5.39
CA ALA A 35 13.43 30.33 6.52
C ALA A 35 14.42 29.18 6.59
N ARG A 36 15.60 29.38 6.00
CA ARG A 36 16.64 28.38 5.92
C ARG A 36 17.36 28.57 7.24
N SER A 37 16.92 27.82 8.25
CA SER A 37 17.61 27.79 9.51
C SER A 37 19.09 27.51 9.21
N THR A 38 19.96 28.42 9.61
CA THR A 38 21.41 28.27 9.56
C THR A 38 21.90 27.18 10.52
N ASP A 39 21.00 26.59 11.32
CA ASP A 39 21.27 25.40 12.13
C ASP A 39 21.24 24.13 11.27
N GLY A 40 22.11 24.03 10.27
CA GLY A 40 22.25 22.83 9.44
C GLY A 40 22.66 21.57 10.22
N LEU A 41 22.96 21.70 11.52
CA LEU A 41 23.34 20.60 12.41
C LEU A 41 22.31 20.28 13.51
N ARG A 42 21.32 21.15 13.79
CA ARG A 42 20.37 20.90 14.90
C ARG A 42 19.04 20.46 14.33
N MET A 43 18.72 19.19 14.53
CA MET A 43 17.38 18.66 14.27
C MET A 43 16.36 19.50 15.05
N ALA A 44 15.27 19.90 14.39
CA ALA A 44 14.21 20.62 15.08
C ALA A 44 13.67 19.74 16.21
N THR A 45 13.40 20.31 17.39
CA THR A 45 12.92 19.56 18.57
C THR A 45 11.65 18.74 18.27
N TRP A 46 10.89 19.16 17.25
CA TRP A 46 9.71 18.46 16.77
C TRP A 46 10.01 17.17 15.99
N ASP A 47 11.14 17.09 15.27
CA ASP A 47 11.54 15.89 14.54
C ASP A 47 11.83 14.74 15.51
N GLN A 48 12.33 15.03 16.71
CA GLN A 48 12.55 14.03 17.76
C GLN A 48 11.27 13.31 18.19
N LYS A 49 10.11 13.98 18.06
CA LYS A 49 8.80 13.44 18.44
C LYS A 49 8.15 12.61 17.33
N ARG A 50 8.70 12.67 16.12
CA ARG A 50 8.18 11.99 14.94
C ARG A 50 8.97 10.73 14.62
N GLN A 51 8.32 9.81 13.92
CA GLN A 51 8.94 8.60 13.39
C GLN A 51 8.29 8.24 12.06
N THR A 52 9.05 7.63 11.15
CA THR A 52 8.53 7.07 9.91
C THR A 52 8.10 5.62 10.12
N CYS A 53 6.85 5.30 9.77
CA CYS A 53 6.29 3.96 9.89
C CYS A 53 7.04 2.96 9.00
N PHE A 54 7.36 1.79 9.54
CA PHE A 54 8.10 0.76 8.80
C PHE A 54 7.28 0.13 7.67
N ASN A 55 5.96 0.06 7.80
CA ASN A 55 5.05 -0.46 6.78
C ASN A 55 4.71 0.61 5.73
N CYS A 56 3.86 1.58 6.06
CA CYS A 56 3.28 2.52 5.10
C CYS A 56 4.13 3.77 4.82
N LYS A 57 5.30 3.90 5.46
CA LYS A 57 6.22 5.06 5.32
C LYS A 57 5.63 6.42 5.69
N HIS A 58 4.45 6.46 6.31
CA HIS A 58 3.90 7.69 6.86
C HIS A 58 4.65 8.14 8.11
N VAL A 59 4.84 9.46 8.24
CA VAL A 59 5.37 10.06 9.45
C VAL A 59 4.26 10.16 10.49
N PHE A 60 4.51 9.61 11.68
CA PHE A 60 3.58 9.62 12.81
C PHE A 60 4.26 10.19 14.05
N LEU A 61 3.45 10.61 15.03
CA LEU A 61 3.95 11.03 16.33
C LEU A 61 4.14 9.81 17.22
N LYS A 62 5.33 9.68 17.80
CA LYS A 62 5.69 8.55 18.68
C LYS A 62 4.68 8.39 19.83
N SER A 63 4.17 9.49 20.36
CA SER A 63 3.20 9.48 21.48
C SER A 63 1.80 8.98 21.12
N LEU A 64 1.45 8.91 19.82
CA LEU A 64 0.14 8.45 19.36
C LEU A 64 0.12 6.96 19.01
N SER A 65 1.27 6.31 18.96
CA SER A 65 1.37 4.88 18.69
C SER A 65 1.76 4.12 19.94
N THR A 66 1.02 3.07 20.25
CA THR A 66 1.38 2.10 21.28
C THR A 66 2.33 1.03 20.75
N THR A 67 2.53 0.97 19.43
CA THR A 67 3.39 -0.02 18.78
C THR A 67 4.68 0.64 18.28
N PRO A 68 5.86 0.16 18.68
CA PRO A 68 7.13 0.71 18.20
C PRO A 68 7.23 0.55 16.68
N ASP A 69 7.77 1.54 15.99
CA ASP A 69 8.06 1.55 14.55
C ASP A 69 6.86 1.53 13.59
N TYR A 70 5.64 1.41 14.10
CA TYR A 70 4.41 1.41 13.30
C TYR A 70 3.47 2.53 13.73
N CYS A 71 2.74 3.11 12.76
CA CYS A 71 1.81 4.19 13.06
C CYS A 71 0.52 3.73 13.77
N SER A 72 0.22 2.43 13.77
CA SER A 72 -0.90 1.82 14.49
C SER A 72 -0.71 0.31 14.63
N VAL A 73 -1.47 -0.30 15.54
CA VAL A 73 -1.57 -1.76 15.70
C VAL A 73 -1.99 -2.42 14.38
N ASP A 74 -3.00 -1.88 13.70
CA ASP A 74 -3.48 -2.44 12.43
C ASP A 74 -2.40 -2.38 11.35
N CYS A 75 -1.63 -1.29 11.32
CA CYS A 75 -0.55 -1.13 10.36
C CYS A 75 0.58 -2.15 10.60
N LYS A 76 0.88 -2.45 11.87
CA LYS A 76 1.82 -3.52 12.24
C LYS A 76 1.31 -4.89 11.82
N SER A 77 0.07 -5.24 12.17
CA SER A 77 -0.54 -6.52 11.82
C SER A 77 -0.58 -6.76 10.32
N ASN A 78 -0.93 -5.74 9.54
CA ASN A 78 -0.94 -5.83 8.08
C ASN A 78 0.48 -6.06 7.51
N ALA A 79 1.50 -5.41 8.08
CA ALA A 79 2.89 -5.62 7.66
C ALA A 79 3.35 -7.08 7.89
N LEU A 80 3.03 -7.63 9.06
CA LEU A 80 3.35 -9.01 9.41
C LEU A 80 2.60 -10.01 8.54
N TYR A 81 1.32 -9.74 8.26
CA TYR A 81 0.53 -10.56 7.34
C TYR A 81 1.16 -10.60 5.94
N LEU A 82 1.48 -9.44 5.36
CA LEU A 82 2.11 -9.37 4.04
C LEU A 82 3.47 -10.08 4.01
N LEU A 83 4.25 -9.97 5.09
CA LEU A 83 5.51 -10.71 5.22
C LEU A 83 5.27 -12.22 5.18
N ALA A 84 4.35 -12.74 5.98
CA ALA A 84 4.03 -14.17 6.04
C ALA A 84 3.55 -14.68 4.67
N VAL A 85 2.61 -13.97 4.02
CA VAL A 85 2.12 -14.33 2.69
C VAL A 85 3.25 -14.36 1.66
N SER A 86 4.14 -13.37 1.68
CA SER A 86 5.27 -13.32 0.75
C SER A 86 6.24 -14.50 0.92
N GLN A 87 6.46 -14.93 2.17
CA GLN A 87 7.30 -16.09 2.48
C GLN A 87 6.64 -17.39 2.01
N THR A 88 5.33 -17.55 2.26
CA THR A 88 4.57 -18.71 1.78
C THR A 88 4.61 -18.80 0.25
N ILE A 89 4.38 -17.68 -0.45
CA ILE A 89 4.47 -17.65 -1.92
C ILE A 89 5.86 -18.05 -2.39
N ARG A 90 6.92 -17.59 -1.73
CA ARG A 90 8.30 -17.95 -2.08
C ARG A 90 8.56 -19.45 -1.90
N ALA A 91 8.18 -20.01 -0.75
CA ALA A 91 8.35 -21.44 -0.47
C ALA A 91 7.59 -22.32 -1.48
N VAL A 92 6.36 -21.94 -1.84
CA VAL A 92 5.57 -22.66 -2.87
C VAL A 92 6.25 -22.58 -4.23
N LYS A 93 6.78 -21.41 -4.62
CA LYS A 93 7.52 -21.26 -5.88
C LYS A 93 8.77 -22.13 -5.93
N GLU A 94 9.52 -22.21 -4.82
CA GLU A 94 10.71 -23.04 -4.70
C GLU A 94 10.36 -24.53 -4.79
N ALA A 95 9.32 -25.00 -4.10
CA ALA A 95 8.85 -26.38 -4.17
C ALA A 95 8.35 -26.79 -5.58
N ALA A 96 7.66 -25.88 -6.27
CA ALA A 96 7.24 -26.10 -7.65
C ALA A 96 8.44 -26.16 -8.62
N ALA A 97 9.48 -25.35 -8.39
CA ALA A 97 10.71 -25.37 -9.19
C ALA A 97 11.53 -26.66 -8.96
N GLU A 98 11.54 -27.23 -7.76
CA GLU A 98 12.20 -28.50 -7.49
C GLU A 98 11.47 -29.67 -8.17
N SER A 99 10.14 -29.65 -8.15
CA SER A 99 9.30 -30.68 -8.78
C SER A 99 9.50 -30.76 -10.31
N THR A 100 9.83 -29.64 -10.96
CA THR A 100 10.10 -29.60 -12.41
C THR A 100 11.53 -30.01 -12.78
N LYS A 101 12.49 -29.96 -11.85
CA LYS A 101 13.86 -30.47 -12.07
C LYS A 101 13.94 -31.98 -11.94
N ALA A 102 13.25 -32.57 -10.96
CA ALA A 102 13.20 -34.02 -10.76
C ALA A 102 12.56 -34.77 -11.93
N THR A 103 11.71 -34.12 -12.73
CA THR A 103 11.08 -34.69 -13.94
C THR A 103 11.98 -34.66 -15.18
N HIS A 104 13.13 -33.97 -15.14
CA HIS A 104 14.05 -33.88 -16.29
C HIS A 104 15.25 -34.85 -16.22
N SER A 105 15.43 -35.57 -15.10
CA SER A 105 16.52 -36.54 -14.91
C SER A 105 16.10 -38.00 -15.02
N GLU A 106 14.82 -38.30 -15.23
CA GLU A 106 14.36 -39.68 -15.41
C GLU A 106 13.67 -39.90 -16.75
N THR A 107 14.29 -40.77 -17.54
CA THR A 107 13.73 -41.62 -18.61
C THR A 107 13.39 -41.02 -19.98
N LYS A 108 14.22 -41.47 -20.93
CA LYS A 108 13.97 -41.62 -22.36
C LYS A 108 12.71 -42.49 -22.60
N THR A 109 11.95 -42.10 -23.63
CA THR A 109 10.88 -42.80 -24.41
C THR A 109 9.43 -42.79 -23.89
N PRO A 110 8.43 -42.73 -24.82
CA PRO A 110 7.24 -41.90 -24.67
C PRO A 110 5.91 -42.68 -24.70
N SER A 111 4.80 -41.92 -24.59
CA SER A 111 3.46 -42.25 -25.09
C SER A 111 2.60 -43.18 -24.22
N ARG A 112 1.54 -42.63 -23.60
CA ARG A 112 0.15 -42.80 -24.07
C ARG A 112 -0.86 -42.17 -23.10
N SER A 113 -1.87 -41.56 -23.72
CA SER A 113 -3.26 -41.45 -23.27
C SER A 113 -3.61 -40.52 -22.10
N LEU A 114 -4.00 -39.31 -22.49
CA LEU A 114 -5.19 -38.62 -21.96
C LEU A 114 -6.40 -39.57 -21.91
N LEU A 115 -6.86 -39.93 -20.72
CA LEU A 115 -8.26 -40.25 -20.41
C LEU A 115 -8.51 -39.78 -18.96
N LEU A 116 -9.10 -38.59 -18.79
CA LEU A 116 -10.51 -38.41 -18.43
C LEU A 116 -10.92 -39.24 -17.20
N LEU A 117 -11.23 -38.57 -16.08
CA LEU A 117 -12.35 -38.92 -15.19
C LEU A 117 -12.59 -37.78 -14.19
N SER A 118 -13.59 -36.94 -14.49
CA SER A 118 -14.26 -36.10 -13.51
C SER A 118 -15.16 -36.96 -12.61
N PRO A 119 -15.23 -36.76 -11.29
CA PRO A 119 -16.30 -37.33 -10.48
C PRO A 119 -17.53 -36.42 -10.50
N GLN A 120 -18.63 -36.97 -11.00
CA GLN A 120 -19.98 -36.42 -10.96
C GLN A 120 -20.50 -36.26 -9.53
N MET A 121 -21.29 -35.19 -9.34
CA MET A 121 -22.18 -34.94 -8.21
C MET A 121 -23.04 -36.17 -7.87
N ARG A 122 -23.21 -36.48 -6.58
CA ARG A 122 -24.29 -37.36 -6.12
C ARG A 122 -24.92 -36.79 -4.85
N SER A 123 -26.23 -36.60 -4.97
CA SER A 123 -27.18 -36.06 -4.00
C SER A 123 -27.33 -36.93 -2.74
N SER A 124 -27.77 -36.29 -1.65
CA SER A 124 -28.60 -36.88 -0.60
C SER A 124 -29.62 -35.84 -0.15
#